data_AF-A0A7C8I7B9-F1
#
_entry.id   AF-A0A7C8I7B9-F1
#
_cell.length_a   1.000
_cell.length_b   1.000
_cell.length_c   1.000
_cell.angle_alpha   90.00
_cell.angle_beta   90.00
_cell.angle_gamma   90.00
#
_symmetry.space_group_name_H-M   'P 1'
#
loop_
_entity.id
_entity.type
_entity.pdbx_description
1 polymer ?
#
loop_
_entity_poly.entity_id
_entity_poly.type
_entity_poly.pdbx_seq_one_letter_code
_entity_poly.pdbx_strand_id
1 'polypeptide(L)'
;MASPQEQFIQQWFENFAQEEAYPVLASETVNALATIIQRSPQSVLEYVNRNFIPTGTITRSRPNDSSSGYSIAEANRHLPPETLQLVEKYVMACQRHRTPNDGRRRVNNGTYRCTYACGYRTKRAYDWRRHEETHEPQELWLCLLCSQTDDQSPFLVNRKDKFIKHVKDSHKEWDYERVLEMSKVKFNPKFDPVCPICAIITASWDDRCRHVLSHYENETMRKAKTSMNETRTAALMGSPKCPGRINTWS
;
A
#
# COMPACT_ATOMS: atom_id res chain seq x y z
N MET A 1 -22.87 -18.25 -17.44
CA MET A 1 -23.57 -19.21 -16.55
C MET A 1 -22.55 -19.74 -15.57
N ALA A 2 -22.84 -19.70 -14.27
CA ALA A 2 -21.94 -20.24 -13.25
C ALA A 2 -21.82 -21.76 -13.43
N SER A 3 -20.63 -22.31 -13.18
CA SER A 3 -20.42 -23.76 -13.17
C SER A 3 -21.16 -24.41 -11.99
N PRO A 4 -21.48 -25.72 -12.05
CA PRO A 4 -22.10 -26.42 -10.93
C PRO A 4 -21.32 -26.28 -9.62
N GLN A 5 -19.99 -26.22 -9.71
CA GLN A 5 -19.11 -26.01 -8.55
C GLN A 5 -19.26 -24.61 -7.95
N GLU A 6 -19.38 -23.59 -8.79
CA GLU A 6 -19.58 -22.20 -8.36
C GLU A 6 -20.95 -22.01 -7.70
N GLN A 7 -21.99 -22.67 -8.22
CA GLN A 7 -23.32 -22.70 -7.61
C GLN A 7 -23.31 -23.38 -6.24
N PHE A 8 -22.58 -24.50 -6.11
CA PHE A 8 -22.43 -25.18 -4.83
C PHE A 8 -21.75 -24.30 -3.78
N ILE A 9 -20.63 -23.65 -4.13
CA ILE A 9 -19.93 -22.75 -3.19
C ILE A 9 -20.84 -21.59 -2.79
N GLN A 10 -21.63 -21.05 -3.72
CA GLN A 10 -22.59 -19.99 -3.44
C GLN A 10 -23.66 -20.43 -2.44
N GLN A 11 -24.32 -21.56 -2.70
CA GLN A 11 -25.35 -22.09 -1.79
C GLN A 11 -24.77 -22.43 -0.42
N TRP A 12 -23.56 -22.99 -0.37
CA TRP A 12 -22.89 -23.26 0.91
C TRP A 12 -22.63 -21.97 1.70
N PHE A 13 -22.11 -20.94 1.04
CA PHE A 13 -21.80 -19.66 1.69
C PHE A 13 -23.06 -18.97 2.22
N GLU A 14 -24.12 -18.92 1.40
CA GLU A 14 -25.39 -18.29 1.77
C GLU A 14 -26.08 -18.99 2.95
N ASN A 15 -26.01 -20.33 3.02
CA ASN A 15 -26.74 -21.10 4.03
C ASN A 15 -25.95 -21.37 5.32
N PHE A 16 -24.61 -21.42 5.27
CA PHE A 16 -23.80 -21.89 6.40
C PHE A 16 -22.74 -20.88 6.86
N ALA A 17 -22.15 -20.09 5.96
CA ALA A 17 -21.04 -19.21 6.32
C ALA A 17 -21.47 -17.86 6.92
N GLN A 18 -22.75 -17.48 6.81
CA GLN A 18 -23.24 -16.19 7.32
C GLN A 18 -23.36 -16.13 8.86
N GLU A 19 -23.46 -17.28 9.54
CA GLU A 19 -23.65 -17.32 11.00
C GLU A 19 -22.35 -17.10 11.78
N GLU A 20 -21.19 -17.38 11.17
CA GLU A 20 -19.89 -17.07 11.77
C GLU A 20 -19.55 -15.59 11.51
N ALA A 21 -19.56 -14.78 12.57
CA ALA A 21 -19.38 -13.33 12.52
C ALA A 21 -17.98 -12.84 12.05
N TYR A 22 -17.19 -13.67 11.35
CA TYR A 22 -15.86 -13.34 10.85
C TYR A 22 -15.75 -13.60 9.34
N PRO A 23 -15.39 -12.57 8.53
CA PRO A 23 -15.32 -12.68 7.07
C PRO A 23 -14.12 -13.49 6.55
N VAL A 24 -13.35 -14.14 7.43
CA VAL A 24 -12.18 -14.94 7.07
C VAL A 24 -12.50 -16.40 7.37
N LEU A 25 -12.76 -17.19 6.33
CA LEU A 25 -12.96 -18.63 6.46
C LEU A 25 -11.72 -19.29 7.06
N ALA A 26 -11.92 -20.15 8.06
CA ALA A 26 -10.84 -20.98 8.61
C ALA A 26 -10.20 -21.84 7.51
N SER A 27 -8.89 -22.05 7.60
CA SER A 27 -8.14 -22.82 6.59
C SER A 27 -8.67 -24.25 6.40
N GLU A 28 -9.17 -24.85 7.48
CA GLU A 28 -9.80 -26.17 7.49
C GLU A 28 -11.08 -26.20 6.64
N THR A 29 -11.91 -25.17 6.76
CA THR A 29 -13.14 -24.99 5.97
C THR A 29 -12.83 -24.84 4.49
N VAL A 30 -11.80 -24.06 4.14
CA VAL A 30 -11.36 -23.88 2.75
C VAL A 30 -10.85 -25.20 2.17
N ASN A 31 -10.08 -25.97 2.94
CA ASN A 31 -9.57 -27.28 2.51
C ASN A 31 -10.69 -28.32 2.35
N ALA A 32 -11.67 -28.34 3.26
CA ALA A 32 -12.83 -29.22 3.17
C ALA A 32 -13.66 -28.91 1.91
N LEU A 33 -13.95 -27.64 1.64
CA LEU A 33 -14.65 -27.21 0.42
C LEU A 33 -13.88 -27.60 -0.84
N ALA A 34 -12.57 -27.35 -0.85
CA ALA A 34 -11.70 -27.70 -1.97
C ALA A 34 -11.72 -29.20 -2.28
N THR A 35 -11.73 -30.03 -1.24
CA THR A 35 -11.85 -31.49 -1.36
C THR A 35 -13.20 -31.89 -1.97
N ILE A 36 -14.31 -31.33 -1.47
CA ILE A 36 -15.67 -31.64 -1.95
C ILE A 36 -15.83 -31.30 -3.43
N ILE A 37 -15.35 -30.13 -3.86
CA ILE A 37 -15.50 -29.68 -5.25
C ILE A 37 -14.37 -30.16 -6.17
N GLN A 38 -13.41 -30.92 -5.65
CA GLN A 38 -12.22 -31.42 -6.35
C GLN A 38 -11.41 -30.30 -7.03
N ARG A 39 -11.16 -29.23 -6.28
CA ARG A 39 -10.33 -28.08 -6.73
C ARG A 39 -9.21 -27.81 -5.74
N SER A 40 -8.29 -26.94 -6.14
CA SER A 40 -7.26 -26.46 -5.21
C SER A 40 -7.87 -25.51 -4.17
N PRO A 41 -7.41 -25.53 -2.90
CA PRO A 41 -7.82 -24.57 -1.87
C PRO A 41 -7.67 -23.12 -2.30
N GLN A 42 -6.63 -22.81 -3.07
CA GLN A 42 -6.38 -21.47 -3.58
C GLN A 42 -7.50 -20.98 -4.51
N SER A 43 -8.02 -21.86 -5.38
CA SER A 43 -9.13 -21.51 -6.28
C SER A 43 -10.44 -21.25 -5.54
N VAL A 44 -10.68 -21.98 -4.45
CA VAL A 44 -11.85 -21.75 -3.57
C VAL A 44 -11.73 -20.41 -2.88
N LEU A 45 -10.58 -20.13 -2.25
CA LEU A 45 -10.34 -18.86 -1.56
C LEU A 45 -10.46 -17.65 -2.50
N GLU A 46 -9.90 -17.76 -3.71
CA GLU A 46 -9.97 -16.70 -4.72
C GLU A 46 -11.40 -16.47 -5.21
N TYR A 47 -12.20 -17.53 -5.37
CA TYR A 47 -13.62 -17.42 -5.70
C TYR A 47 -14.44 -16.80 -4.56
N VAL A 48 -14.20 -17.20 -3.31
CA VAL A 48 -14.92 -16.66 -2.15
C VAL A 48 -14.63 -15.17 -1.98
N ASN A 49 -13.35 -14.80 -2.01
CA ASN A 49 -12.91 -13.40 -1.88
C ASN A 49 -13.43 -12.51 -3.02
N ARG A 50 -13.64 -13.06 -4.21
CA ARG A 50 -14.11 -12.30 -5.38
C ARG A 50 -15.62 -12.06 -5.35
N ASN A 51 -16.40 -13.04 -4.88
CA ASN A 51 -17.85 -13.01 -5.05
C ASN A 51 -18.62 -12.67 -3.77
N PHE A 52 -18.09 -13.02 -2.60
CA PHE A 52 -18.81 -12.87 -1.32
C PHE A 52 -18.18 -11.84 -0.39
N ILE A 53 -16.91 -11.51 -0.58
CA ILE A 53 -16.32 -10.33 0.05
C ILE A 53 -16.60 -9.16 -0.89
N PRO A 54 -17.49 -8.21 -0.54
CA PRO A 54 -17.91 -7.15 -1.45
C PRO A 54 -16.70 -6.29 -1.83
N THR A 55 -16.23 -6.43 -3.07
CA THR A 55 -15.17 -5.56 -3.59
C THR A 55 -15.70 -4.15 -3.90
N GLY A 56 -17.02 -3.94 -3.79
CA GLY A 56 -17.72 -2.72 -4.17
C GLY A 56 -18.68 -2.23 -3.09
N THR A 57 -18.14 -1.59 -2.05
CA THR A 57 -18.44 -0.20 -1.63
C THR A 57 -17.52 0.07 -0.44
N ILE A 58 -16.21 0.04 -0.72
CA ILE A 58 -15.28 0.79 0.11
C ILE A 58 -15.51 2.26 -0.27
N THR A 59 -16.61 2.86 0.18
CA THR A 59 -16.49 4.21 0.72
C THR A 59 -15.40 4.04 1.76
N ARG A 60 -14.23 4.56 1.42
CA ARG A 60 -12.99 4.46 2.18
C ARG A 60 -13.06 5.31 3.45
N SER A 61 -14.23 5.33 4.07
CA SER A 61 -14.36 5.42 5.51
C SER A 61 -13.50 4.29 6.04
N ARG A 62 -12.25 4.61 6.37
CA ARG A 62 -11.50 3.84 7.36
C ARG A 62 -12.51 3.46 8.45
N PRO A 63 -12.51 2.22 8.97
CA PRO A 63 -13.12 1.98 10.27
C PRO A 63 -12.39 2.90 11.24
N ASN A 64 -12.94 4.09 11.41
CA ASN A 64 -12.45 5.14 12.27
C ASN A 64 -12.98 4.91 13.69
N ASP A 65 -13.33 3.66 14.01
CA ASP A 65 -14.08 3.41 15.22
C ASP A 65 -13.65 2.11 15.90
N SER A 66 -13.02 2.32 17.06
CA SER A 66 -13.25 1.57 18.29
C SER A 66 -12.32 0.42 18.75
N SER A 67 -11.16 0.12 18.17
CA SER A 67 -10.26 -0.86 18.87
C SER A 67 -8.76 -0.80 18.59
N SER A 68 -8.17 0.38 18.68
CA SER A 68 -6.73 0.47 18.95
C SER A 68 -6.55 1.67 19.84
N GLY A 69 -6.54 1.46 21.16
CA GLY A 69 -6.31 2.49 22.19
C GLY A 69 -4.94 3.18 22.10
N TYR A 70 -4.27 3.10 20.95
CA TYR A 70 -3.11 3.89 20.67
C TYR A 70 -3.51 5.33 20.37
N SER A 71 -3.04 6.22 21.23
CA SER A 71 -2.96 7.65 20.98
C SER A 71 -1.50 8.02 20.68
N ILE A 72 -1.27 8.91 19.70
CA ILE A 72 0.07 9.44 19.42
C ILE A 72 0.63 10.12 20.68
N ALA A 73 -0.22 10.88 21.40
CA ALA A 73 0.10 11.49 22.69
C ALA A 73 0.68 10.49 23.68
N GLU A 74 -0.03 9.38 23.90
CA GLU A 74 0.32 8.39 24.92
C GLU A 74 1.62 7.66 24.56
N ALA A 75 1.75 7.23 23.30
CA ALA A 75 2.94 6.53 22.83
C ALA A 75 4.20 7.41 22.84
N ASN A 76 4.03 8.74 22.84
CA ASN A 76 5.11 9.71 22.79
C ASN A 76 5.15 10.65 24.00
N ARG A 77 4.57 10.23 25.13
CA ARG A 77 4.52 11.02 26.38
C ARG A 77 5.89 11.38 26.97
N HIS A 78 6.96 10.71 26.51
CA HIS A 78 8.35 11.00 26.89
C HIS A 78 8.93 12.22 26.16
N LEU A 79 8.25 12.72 25.12
CA LEU A 79 8.65 13.95 24.44
C LEU A 79 8.21 15.18 25.25
N PRO A 80 8.96 16.30 25.18
CA PRO A 80 8.51 17.57 25.76
C PRO A 80 7.13 17.97 25.21
N PRO A 81 6.23 18.57 26.01
CA PRO A 81 4.85 18.87 25.59
C PRO A 81 4.75 19.67 24.28
N GLU A 82 5.61 20.67 24.09
CA GLU A 82 5.65 21.48 22.86
C GLU A 82 6.05 20.65 21.64
N THR A 83 7.06 19.77 21.80
CA THR A 83 7.49 18.86 20.73
C THR A 83 6.40 17.84 20.41
N LEU A 84 5.71 17.33 21.43
CA LEU A 84 4.61 16.38 21.25
C LEU A 84 3.49 17.00 20.41
N GLN A 85 3.06 18.22 20.71
CA GLN A 85 2.03 18.92 19.95
C GLN A 85 2.43 19.13 18.48
N LEU A 86 3.69 19.49 18.21
CA LEU A 86 4.21 19.62 16.86
C LEU A 86 4.19 18.29 16.10
N VAL A 87 4.63 17.20 16.75
CA VAL A 87 4.62 15.85 16.19
C VAL A 87 3.20 15.39 15.88
N GLU A 88 2.25 15.57 16.80
CA GLU A 88 0.85 15.20 16.59
C GLU A 88 0.25 15.95 15.40
N LYS A 89 0.41 17.27 15.37
CA LYS A 89 -0.07 18.11 14.26
C LYS A 89 0.54 17.68 12.93
N TYR A 90 1.83 17.36 12.92
CA TYR A 90 2.54 16.89 11.71
C TYR A 90 2.04 15.53 11.23
N VAL A 91 1.92 14.54 12.12
CA VAL A 91 1.46 13.19 11.78
C VAL A 91 0.00 13.23 11.33
N MET A 92 -0.86 13.98 12.01
CA MET A 92 -2.25 14.19 11.57
C MET A 92 -2.30 14.81 10.17
N ALA A 93 -1.42 15.76 9.84
CA ALA A 93 -1.35 16.33 8.51
C ALA A 93 -0.85 15.33 7.45
N CYS A 94 0.05 14.41 7.80
CA CYS A 94 0.51 13.33 6.93
C CYS A 94 -0.59 12.33 6.58
N GLN A 95 -1.46 12.02 7.55
CA GLN A 95 -2.56 11.07 7.38
C GLN A 95 -3.76 11.62 6.61
N ARG A 96 -3.80 12.94 6.36
CA ARG A 96 -4.88 13.54 5.56
C ARG A 96 -4.82 13.01 4.14
N HIS A 97 -5.96 12.52 3.65
CA HIS A 97 -6.11 12.11 2.27
C HIS A 97 -5.75 13.27 1.34
N ARG A 98 -4.67 13.09 0.58
CA ARG A 98 -4.35 13.99 -0.53
C ARG A 98 -5.33 13.69 -1.67
N THR A 99 -5.88 14.75 -2.27
CA THR A 99 -6.74 14.60 -3.44
C THR A 99 -5.94 13.92 -4.56
N PRO A 100 -6.52 12.94 -5.28
CA PRO A 100 -5.84 12.27 -6.39
C PRO A 100 -5.31 13.24 -7.46
N ASN A 101 -5.94 14.41 -7.58
CA ASN A 101 -5.68 15.43 -8.60
C ASN A 101 -4.94 16.68 -8.08
N ASP A 102 -4.02 16.55 -7.10
CA ASP A 102 -3.18 17.67 -6.59
C ASP A 102 -2.33 18.38 -7.69
N GLY A 103 -2.38 17.96 -8.96
CA GLY A 103 -1.72 18.63 -10.10
C GLY A 103 -0.19 18.57 -10.10
N ARG A 104 0.43 18.28 -8.96
CA ARG A 104 1.89 18.19 -8.78
C ARG A 104 2.51 16.95 -9.41
N ARG A 105 1.71 15.95 -9.81
CA ARG A 105 2.20 14.67 -10.33
C ARG A 105 2.09 14.62 -11.85
N ARG A 106 3.16 15.04 -12.53
CA ARG A 106 3.26 15.01 -14.01
C ARG A 106 3.29 13.58 -14.58
N VAL A 107 3.87 12.63 -13.84
CA VAL A 107 3.95 11.22 -14.26
C VAL A 107 3.61 10.35 -13.07
N ASN A 108 2.51 9.62 -13.17
CA ASN A 108 2.00 8.75 -12.12
C ASN A 108 1.78 7.34 -12.68
N ASN A 109 2.87 6.76 -13.16
CA ASN A 109 2.87 5.45 -13.83
C ASN A 109 3.82 4.50 -13.12
N GLY A 110 3.46 3.22 -13.10
CA GLY A 110 4.24 2.16 -12.50
C GLY A 110 3.38 1.08 -11.84
N THR A 111 4.03 -0.01 -11.51
CA THR A 111 3.43 -1.22 -10.93
C THR A 111 3.16 -1.06 -9.43
N TYR A 112 4.03 -0.33 -8.73
CA TYR A 112 3.92 -0.09 -7.30
C TYR A 112 2.93 1.03 -7.04
N ARG A 113 1.80 0.71 -6.39
CA ARG A 113 0.68 1.62 -6.12
C ARG A 113 0.66 1.99 -4.64
N CYS A 114 0.37 3.25 -4.31
CA CYS A 114 0.22 3.65 -2.91
C CYS A 114 -0.97 2.95 -2.24
N THR A 115 -0.77 2.44 -1.03
CA THR A 115 -1.80 1.70 -0.28
C THR A 115 -2.84 2.60 0.38
N TYR A 116 -2.53 3.88 0.58
CA TYR A 116 -3.46 4.88 1.09
C TYR A 116 -4.40 5.46 0.02
N ALA A 117 -4.41 4.91 -1.20
CA ALA A 117 -5.15 5.40 -2.38
C ALA A 117 -5.12 6.93 -2.57
N CYS A 118 -3.97 7.54 -2.33
CA CYS A 118 -3.74 8.92 -2.78
C CYS A 118 -3.49 9.00 -4.31
N GLY A 119 -3.62 7.89 -5.03
CA GLY A 119 -3.37 7.76 -6.45
C GLY A 119 -1.91 7.53 -6.84
N TYR A 120 -0.91 7.70 -5.95
CA TYR A 120 0.51 7.62 -6.31
C TYR A 120 0.93 6.24 -6.85
N ARG A 121 1.79 6.24 -7.87
CA ARG A 121 2.36 5.10 -8.56
C ARG A 121 3.80 5.38 -8.95
N THR A 122 4.64 4.35 -8.87
CA THR A 122 6.04 4.42 -9.29
C THR A 122 6.53 3.09 -9.85
N LYS A 123 7.63 3.14 -10.60
CA LYS A 123 8.31 1.96 -11.15
C LYS A 123 9.33 1.35 -10.19
N ARG A 124 9.67 2.02 -9.09
CA ARG A 124 10.73 1.59 -8.16
C ARG A 124 10.17 1.33 -6.78
N ALA A 125 10.47 0.17 -6.20
CA ALA A 125 10.08 -0.20 -4.85
C ALA A 125 10.60 0.79 -3.78
N TYR A 126 11.81 1.31 -3.96
CA TYR A 126 12.40 2.32 -3.07
C TYR A 126 11.54 3.60 -2.99
N ASP A 127 11.13 4.13 -4.15
CA ASP A 127 10.29 5.33 -4.21
C ASP A 127 8.90 5.09 -3.62
N TRP A 128 8.38 3.86 -3.77
CA TRP A 128 7.11 3.45 -3.18
C TRP A 128 7.18 3.44 -1.66
N ARG A 129 8.19 2.78 -1.07
CA ARG A 129 8.35 2.71 0.39
C ARG A 129 8.50 4.11 0.98
N ARG A 130 9.35 4.94 0.37
CA ARG A 130 9.53 6.34 0.74
C ARG A 130 8.23 7.15 0.66
N HIS A 131 7.36 6.83 -0.30
CA HIS A 131 6.05 7.47 -0.42
C HIS A 131 5.08 7.01 0.68
N GLU A 132 5.06 5.72 1.00
CA GLU A 132 4.25 5.18 2.11
C GLU A 132 4.64 5.82 3.45
N GLU A 133 5.94 6.05 3.68
CA GLU A 133 6.45 6.78 4.85
C GLU A 133 5.93 8.23 4.95
N THR A 134 5.42 8.82 3.85
CA THR A 134 4.75 10.15 3.90
C THR A 134 3.35 10.11 4.47
N HIS A 135 2.70 8.94 4.49
CA HIS A 135 1.41 8.75 5.14
C HIS A 135 1.59 8.24 6.58
N GLU A 136 2.58 7.37 6.79
CA GLU A 136 2.96 6.84 8.10
C GLU A 136 4.45 7.06 8.36
N PRO A 137 4.84 8.25 8.87
CA PRO A 137 6.21 8.55 9.23
C PRO A 137 6.77 7.51 10.21
N GLN A 138 7.98 7.02 9.92
CA GLN A 138 8.71 6.11 10.83
C GLN A 138 9.78 6.85 11.64
N GLU A 139 10.30 7.95 11.11
CA GLU A 139 11.28 8.81 11.76
C GLU A 139 10.89 10.29 11.55
N LEU A 140 11.29 11.15 12.48
CA LEU A 140 11.07 12.59 12.43
C LEU A 140 12.34 13.36 12.82
N TRP A 141 12.56 14.49 12.16
CA TRP A 141 13.62 15.44 12.49
C TRP A 141 13.03 16.83 12.72
N LEU A 142 13.28 17.38 13.91
CA LEU A 142 12.87 18.72 14.33
C LEU A 142 14.11 19.61 14.40
N CYS A 143 14.19 20.64 13.55
CA CYS A 143 15.37 21.51 13.52
C CYS A 143 15.49 22.32 14.80
N LEU A 144 16.44 21.95 15.66
CA LEU A 144 16.66 22.64 16.93
C LEU A 144 17.13 24.09 16.76
N LEU A 145 17.78 24.40 15.64
CA LEU A 145 18.21 25.77 15.34
C LEU A 145 17.01 26.68 15.07
N CYS A 146 16.00 26.21 14.32
CA CYS A 146 14.74 26.93 14.14
C CYS A 146 13.95 27.06 15.45
N SER A 147 13.99 26.05 16.32
CA SER A 147 13.32 26.11 17.62
C SER A 147 13.91 27.16 18.56
N GLN A 148 15.19 27.51 18.39
CA GLN A 148 15.87 28.51 19.24
C GLN A 148 15.63 29.95 18.80
N THR A 149 15.29 30.18 17.53
CA THR A 149 15.13 31.52 16.96
C THR A 149 13.75 32.13 17.17
N ASP A 150 12.95 31.59 18.11
CA ASP A 150 11.54 31.95 18.37
C ASP A 150 10.66 31.95 17.09
N ASP A 151 11.03 31.10 16.13
CA ASP A 151 10.24 30.92 14.93
C ASP A 151 8.95 30.17 15.31
N GLN A 152 7.80 30.77 15.04
CA GLN A 152 6.48 30.24 15.41
C GLN A 152 6.17 28.86 14.80
N SER A 153 6.98 28.39 13.86
CA SER A 153 6.87 27.08 13.25
C SER A 153 8.25 26.46 12.98
N PRO A 154 8.83 25.74 13.95
CA PRO A 154 10.12 25.09 13.73
C PRO A 154 10.01 24.03 12.62
N PHE A 155 11.08 23.86 11.86
CA PHE A 155 11.10 22.95 10.72
C PHE A 155 11.07 21.48 11.16
N LEU A 156 9.94 20.80 10.91
CA LEU A 156 9.73 19.38 11.22
C LEU A 156 9.46 18.58 9.95
N VAL A 157 10.21 17.49 9.73
CA VAL A 157 10.03 16.61 8.56
C VAL A 157 10.27 15.13 8.88
N ASN A 158 9.67 14.24 8.09
CA ASN A 158 9.90 12.79 8.13
C ASN A 158 10.95 12.29 7.12
N ARG A 159 11.64 13.19 6.41
CA ARG A 159 12.57 12.86 5.34
C ARG A 159 13.95 13.42 5.61
N LYS A 160 14.92 12.54 5.87
CA LYS A 160 16.34 12.86 6.10
C LYS A 160 16.91 13.80 5.04
N ASP A 161 16.64 13.54 3.76
CA ASP A 161 17.15 14.37 2.66
C ASP A 161 16.56 15.79 2.65
N LYS A 162 15.30 15.95 3.07
CA LYS A 162 14.66 17.26 3.19
C LYS A 162 15.20 18.03 4.37
N PHE A 163 15.49 17.34 5.47
CA PHE A 163 16.15 17.94 6.63
C PHE A 163 17.56 18.43 6.29
N ILE A 164 18.40 17.57 5.70
CA ILE A 164 19.77 17.95 5.29
C ILE A 164 19.75 19.16 4.36
N LYS A 165 18.84 19.16 3.38
CA LYS A 165 18.70 20.31 2.47
C LYS A 165 18.33 21.58 3.24
N HIS A 166 17.38 21.51 4.16
CA HIS A 166 17.00 22.66 4.99
C HIS A 166 18.18 23.19 5.79
N VAL A 167 18.95 22.34 6.48
CA VAL A 167 20.11 22.81 7.26
C VAL A 167 21.15 23.48 6.36
N LYS A 168 21.46 22.88 5.21
CA LYS A 168 22.41 23.47 4.24
C LYS A 168 21.95 24.82 3.68
N ASP A 169 20.65 24.98 3.46
CA ASP A 169 20.09 26.19 2.85
C ASP A 169 19.87 27.31 3.89
N SER A 170 19.38 26.98 5.08
CA SER A 170 18.94 27.91 6.13
C SER A 170 19.95 28.14 7.25
N HIS A 171 20.88 27.21 7.48
CA HIS A 171 21.85 27.23 8.58
C HIS A 171 23.27 26.95 8.08
N LYS A 172 23.74 27.78 7.12
CA LYS A 172 25.00 27.58 6.38
C LYS A 172 26.26 27.49 7.25
N GLU A 173 26.24 28.13 8.41
CA GLU A 173 27.36 28.15 9.37
C GLU A 173 27.46 26.86 10.21
N TRP A 174 26.47 25.98 10.13
CA TRP A 174 26.40 24.77 10.94
C TRP A 174 26.72 23.53 10.13
N ASP A 175 27.47 22.61 10.75
CA ASP A 175 27.65 21.27 10.21
C ASP A 175 26.31 20.50 10.23
N TYR A 176 25.87 20.07 9.05
CA TYR A 176 24.57 19.43 8.90
C TYR A 176 24.53 18.04 9.53
N GLU A 177 25.66 17.33 9.66
CA GLU A 177 25.71 15.99 10.24
C GLU A 177 25.45 16.06 11.74
N ARG A 178 26.13 16.96 12.44
CA ARG A 178 25.88 17.25 13.85
C ARG A 178 24.44 17.72 14.10
N VAL A 179 23.93 18.66 13.30
CA VAL A 179 22.55 19.16 13.47
C VAL A 179 21.53 18.05 13.23
N LEU A 180 21.76 17.18 12.24
CA LEU A 180 20.88 16.04 11.92
C LEU A 180 20.78 15.04 13.06
N GLU A 181 21.90 14.71 13.71
CA GLU A 181 21.94 13.82 14.87
C GLU A 181 21.18 14.43 16.06
N MET A 182 21.48 15.68 16.41
CA MET A 182 20.82 16.38 17.51
C MET A 182 19.32 16.60 17.28
N SER A 183 18.91 16.75 16.02
CA SER A 183 17.53 17.04 15.62
C SER A 183 16.65 15.79 15.46
N LYS A 184 17.21 14.58 15.63
CA LYS A 184 16.42 13.34 15.52
C LYS A 184 15.47 13.21 16.72
N VAL A 185 14.17 13.21 16.45
CA VAL A 185 13.16 13.02 17.49
C VAL A 185 13.09 11.55 17.88
N LYS A 186 13.07 11.25 19.19
CA LYS A 186 12.81 9.90 19.71
C LYS A 186 11.32 9.53 19.52
N PHE A 187 10.87 9.51 18.28
CA PHE A 187 9.48 9.26 17.92
C PHE A 187 9.17 7.76 17.95
N ASN A 188 8.08 7.38 18.61
CA ASN A 188 7.51 6.04 18.58
C ASN A 188 6.41 6.02 17.51
N PRO A 189 6.68 5.49 16.30
CA PRO A 189 5.70 5.47 15.22
C PRO A 189 4.61 4.43 15.47
N LYS A 190 3.42 4.71 14.93
CA LYS A 190 2.40 3.69 14.68
C LYS A 190 2.25 3.48 13.20
N PHE A 191 2.13 2.22 12.83
CA PHE A 191 1.73 1.82 11.49
C PHE A 191 0.50 0.93 11.54
N ASP A 192 -0.21 0.84 10.43
CA ASP A 192 -1.29 -0.13 10.25
C ASP A 192 -0.69 -1.50 9.88
N PRO A 193 -0.71 -2.51 10.78
CA PRO A 193 -0.06 -3.78 10.52
C PRO A 193 -0.79 -4.65 9.49
N VAL A 194 -2.02 -4.29 9.13
CA VAL A 194 -2.86 -5.06 8.22
C VAL A 194 -2.49 -4.74 6.76
N CYS A 195 -2.20 -5.78 5.99
CA CYS A 195 -2.02 -5.63 4.55
C CYS A 195 -3.35 -5.23 3.89
N PRO A 196 -3.41 -4.12 3.12
CA PRO A 196 -4.65 -3.67 2.49
C PRO A 196 -5.03 -4.47 1.23
N ILE A 197 -4.21 -5.47 0.84
CA ILE A 197 -4.45 -6.32 -0.33
C ILE A 197 -5.01 -7.68 0.10
N CYS A 198 -4.47 -8.27 1.16
CA CYS A 198 -4.85 -9.63 1.60
C CYS A 198 -5.07 -9.78 3.12
N ALA A 199 -5.19 -8.68 3.86
CA ALA A 199 -5.50 -8.63 5.29
C ALA A 199 -4.53 -9.35 6.25
N ILE A 200 -3.36 -9.79 5.78
CA ILE A 200 -2.33 -10.38 6.66
C ILE A 200 -1.80 -9.32 7.63
N ILE A 201 -1.74 -9.67 8.91
CA ILE A 201 -1.15 -8.85 9.97
C ILE A 201 0.36 -9.07 9.99
N THR A 202 1.12 -7.98 9.99
CA THR A 202 2.58 -8.00 10.00
C THR A 202 3.14 -7.46 11.32
N ALA A 203 4.30 -7.97 11.73
CA ALA A 203 4.90 -7.64 13.03
C ALA A 203 5.60 -6.27 13.05
N SER A 204 6.07 -5.80 11.88
CA SER A 204 6.83 -4.56 11.75
C SER A 204 6.48 -3.81 10.47
N TRP A 205 6.77 -2.50 10.43
CA TRP A 205 6.65 -1.70 9.22
C TRP A 205 7.45 -2.28 8.05
N ASP A 206 8.66 -2.77 8.33
CA ASP A 206 9.52 -3.37 7.32
C ASP A 206 8.93 -4.66 6.75
N ASP A 207 8.34 -5.51 7.60
CA ASP A 207 7.62 -6.70 7.17
C ASP A 207 6.37 -6.35 6.37
N ARG A 208 5.62 -5.32 6.78
CA ARG A 208 4.49 -4.78 6.02
C ARG A 208 4.93 -4.35 4.63
N CYS A 209 5.96 -3.53 4.53
CA CYS A 209 6.47 -3.04 3.25
C CYS A 209 6.92 -4.19 2.35
N ARG A 210 7.71 -5.13 2.89
CA ARG A 210 8.18 -6.31 2.14
C ARG A 210 7.01 -7.16 1.65
N HIS A 211 6.03 -7.39 2.52
CA HIS A 211 4.83 -8.15 2.21
C HIS A 211 4.02 -7.48 1.09
N VAL A 212 3.74 -6.18 1.19
CA VAL A 212 3.01 -5.44 0.16
C VAL A 212 3.74 -5.42 -1.18
N LEU A 213 5.07 -5.25 -1.17
CA LEU A 213 5.88 -5.30 -2.39
C LEU A 213 5.77 -6.65 -3.11
N SER A 214 5.71 -7.76 -2.36
CA SER A 214 5.55 -9.10 -2.95
C SER A 214 4.26 -9.25 -3.78
N HIS A 215 3.17 -8.57 -3.41
CA HIS A 215 1.94 -8.57 -4.21
C HIS A 215 2.16 -7.94 -5.59
N TYR A 216 2.87 -6.81 -5.65
CA TYR A 216 3.14 -6.14 -6.93
C TYR A 216 4.09 -6.93 -7.81
N GLU A 217 5.09 -7.59 -7.22
CA GLU A 217 6.03 -8.46 -7.95
C GLU A 217 5.34 -9.71 -8.50
N ASN A 218 4.43 -10.32 -7.72
CA ASN A 218 3.63 -11.44 -8.19
C ASN A 218 2.68 -11.04 -9.33
N GLU A 219 2.06 -9.86 -9.25
CA GLU A 219 1.22 -9.32 -10.32
C GLU A 219 2.00 -9.10 -11.63
N THR A 220 3.22 -8.57 -11.57
CA THR A 220 4.04 -8.35 -12.77
C THR A 220 4.48 -9.66 -13.40
N MET A 221 4.86 -10.66 -12.59
CA MET A 221 5.20 -11.99 -13.07
C MET A 221 4.02 -12.69 -13.74
N ARG A 222 2.80 -12.59 -13.18
CA ARG A 222 1.59 -13.14 -13.79
C ARG A 222 1.31 -12.51 -15.16
N LYS A 223 1.41 -11.18 -15.28
CA LYS A 223 1.20 -10.46 -16.55
C LYS A 223 2.23 -10.85 -17.62
N ALA A 224 3.49 -11.02 -17.23
CA ALA A 224 4.55 -11.45 -18.15
C ALA A 224 4.27 -12.85 -18.72
N LYS A 225 3.83 -13.79 -17.87
CA LYS A 225 3.47 -15.16 -18.29
C LYS A 225 2.31 -15.17 -19.29
N THR A 226 1.26 -14.38 -19.04
CA THR A 226 0.12 -14.27 -19.95
C THR A 226 0.53 -13.72 -21.32
N SER A 227 1.34 -12.66 -21.35
CA SER A 227 1.81 -12.06 -22.61
C SER A 227 2.68 -13.01 -23.45
N MET A 228 3.52 -13.82 -22.80
CA MET A 228 4.32 -14.86 -23.49
C MET A 228 3.43 -15.96 -24.08
N ASN A 229 2.40 -16.39 -23.36
CA ASN A 229 1.47 -17.41 -23.83
C ASN A 229 0.62 -16.92 -25.02
N GLU A 230 0.18 -15.67 -25.01
CA GLU A 230 -0.55 -15.04 -26.13
C GLU A 230 0.33 -14.94 -27.38
N THR A 231 1.57 -14.49 -27.23
CA THR A 231 2.54 -14.38 -28.34
C THR A 231 2.81 -15.76 -28.97
N ARG A 232 2.96 -16.80 -28.15
CA ARG A 232 3.17 -18.17 -28.62
C ARG A 232 1.94 -18.74 -29.32
N THR A 233 0.74 -18.43 -28.83
CA THR A 233 -0.52 -18.88 -29.45
C THR A 233 -0.74 -18.19 -30.80
N ALA A 234 -0.43 -16.89 -30.91
CA ALA A 234 -0.49 -16.16 -32.17
C ALA A 234 0.50 -16.69 -33.23
N ALA A 235 1.70 -17.12 -32.81
CA ALA A 235 2.68 -17.73 -33.71
C ALA A 235 2.24 -19.11 -34.26
N LEU A 236 1.47 -19.87 -33.48
CA LEU A 236 0.98 -21.20 -33.89
C LEU A 236 -0.24 -21.15 -34.81
N MET A 237 -1.06 -20.09 -34.76
CA MET A 237 -2.26 -19.98 -35.60
C MET A 237 -1.97 -19.61 -37.06
N GLY A 238 -0.70 -19.54 -37.47
CA GLY A 238 -0.29 -19.32 -38.85
C GLY A 238 -0.59 -17.89 -39.32
N SER A 239 0.43 -17.21 -39.85
CA SER A 239 0.21 -15.91 -40.48
C SER A 239 -0.90 -16.04 -41.53
N PRO A 240 -1.93 -15.19 -41.52
CA PRO A 240 -2.92 -15.18 -42.58
C PRO A 240 -2.17 -15.02 -43.90
N LYS A 241 -2.30 -16.01 -44.79
CA LYS A 241 -1.70 -15.98 -46.14
C LYS A 241 -1.99 -14.61 -46.73
N CYS A 242 -0.93 -13.84 -47.00
CA CYS A 242 -1.08 -12.56 -47.68
C CYS A 242 -1.94 -12.79 -48.93
N PRO A 243 -3.09 -12.12 -49.09
CA PRO A 243 -3.84 -12.21 -50.33
C PRO A 243 -2.90 -11.80 -51.46
N GLY A 244 -2.77 -12.69 -52.44
CA GLY A 244 -1.80 -12.57 -53.53
C GLY A 244 -1.83 -11.19 -54.14
N ARG A 245 -0.65 -10.57 -54.23
CA ARG A 245 -0.43 -9.32 -54.94
C ARG A 245 -0.76 -9.57 -56.42
N ILE A 246 -1.94 -9.15 -56.85
CA ILE A 246 -2.35 -9.20 -58.25
C ILE A 246 -1.50 -8.17 -58.99
N ASN A 247 -0.54 -8.65 -59.79
CA ASN A 247 0.22 -7.82 -60.71
C ASN A 247 -0.68 -7.48 -61.91
N THR A 248 -1.27 -6.29 -61.92
CA THR A 248 -1.84 -5.71 -63.13
C THR A 248 -0.74 -4.96 -63.88
N TRP A 249 -0.24 -5.56 -64.96
CA TRP A 249 0.47 -4.86 -66.04
C TRP A 249 -0.51 -4.71 -67.20
N SER A 250 -0.88 -3.47 -67.54
CA SER A 250 -1.49 -3.06 -68.81
C SER A 250 -1.22 -1.57 -68.99
#